data_AF-K1ZZX6-F1
#
_entry.id   AF-K1ZZX6-F1
#
_cell.length_a   1.000
_cell.length_b   1.000
_cell.length_c   1.000
_cell.angle_alpha   90.00
_cell.angle_beta   90.00
_cell.angle_gamma   90.00
#
_symmetry.space_group_name_H-M   'P 1'
#
loop_
_entity.id
_entity.type
_entity.pdbx_description
1 polymer ?
#
loop_
_entity_poly.entity_id
_entity_poly.type
_entity_poly.pdbx_seq_one_letter_code
_entity_poly.pdbx_strand_id
1 'polypeptide(L)'
;MAKDLIVVHDDKDIPVGEIRVQVNRGPAGHNGIKSIIENIGTQDFTRIRIGVGPADKEKIEIISNFVLNKFTKEEFKILQPALDNAITEIKRLASVE
;
A
#
# COMPACT_ATOMS: atom_id res chain seq x y z
N MET A 1 10.41 -10.18 -15.72
CA MET A 1 9.72 -11.31 -15.03
C MET A 1 9.10 -10.84 -13.72
N ALA A 2 9.85 -10.48 -12.66
CA ALA A 2 9.26 -9.80 -11.48
C ALA A 2 9.25 -8.27 -11.57
N LYS A 3 10.16 -7.69 -12.37
CA LYS A 3 10.24 -6.23 -12.60
C LYS A 3 8.99 -5.63 -13.24
N ASP A 4 8.21 -6.46 -13.94
CA ASP A 4 6.96 -6.08 -14.61
C ASP A 4 5.74 -6.21 -13.69
N LEU A 5 5.94 -6.68 -12.45
CA LEU A 5 4.89 -6.77 -11.44
C LEU A 5 4.82 -5.47 -10.63
N ILE A 6 3.62 -4.90 -10.58
CA ILE A 6 3.26 -3.79 -9.69
C ILE A 6 2.22 -4.30 -8.70
N VAL A 7 2.51 -4.20 -7.41
CA VAL A 7 1.58 -4.57 -6.34
C VAL A 7 1.10 -3.30 -5.63
N VAL A 8 -0.21 -3.07 -5.62
CA VAL A 8 -0.84 -1.99 -4.86
C VAL A 8 -1.41 -2.59 -3.58
N HIS A 9 -1.09 -2.03 -2.42
CA HIS A 9 -1.59 -2.53 -1.14
C HIS A 9 -1.68 -1.43 -0.08
N ASP A 10 -2.49 -1.67 0.95
CA ASP A 10 -2.61 -0.77 2.09
C ASP A 10 -1.40 -0.85 3.02
N ASP A 11 -1.15 0.24 3.75
CA ASP A 11 -0.05 0.33 4.68
C ASP A 11 -0.40 1.17 5.92
N LYS A 12 -0.51 0.49 7.05
CA LYS A 12 -0.84 1.11 8.34
C LYS A 12 0.26 2.02 8.89
N ASP A 13 1.50 1.89 8.42
CA ASP A 13 2.62 2.68 8.93
C ASP A 13 2.74 4.02 8.19
N ILE A 14 2.03 4.16 7.07
CA ILE A 14 1.94 5.36 6.25
C ILE A 14 0.62 6.09 6.58
N PRO A 15 0.64 7.40 6.86
CA PRO A 15 -0.57 8.18 7.15
C PRO A 15 -1.61 8.08 6.04
N VAL A 16 -2.89 8.07 6.41
CA VAL A 16 -4.00 8.13 5.46
C VAL A 16 -3.86 9.32 4.50
N GLY A 17 -4.02 9.07 3.20
CA GLY A 17 -3.88 10.09 2.16
C GLY A 17 -2.47 10.19 1.53
N GLU A 18 -1.47 9.51 2.10
CA GLU A 18 -0.14 9.41 1.47
C GLU A 18 -0.01 8.15 0.61
N ILE A 19 0.80 8.22 -0.45
CA ILE A 19 1.26 7.04 -1.18
C ILE A 19 2.78 6.98 -1.20
N ARG A 20 3.34 5.77 -1.27
CA ARG A 20 4.79 5.57 -1.46
C ARG A 20 5.06 4.50 -2.50
N VAL A 21 5.95 4.80 -3.44
CA VAL A 21 6.43 3.85 -4.45
C VAL A 21 7.77 3.30 -3.99
N GLN A 22 7.90 1.97 -3.98
CA GLN A 22 9.12 1.30 -3.52
C GLN A 22 9.39 0.06 -4.35
N VAL A 23 10.68 -0.26 -4.52
CA VAL A 23 11.14 -1.49 -5.20
C VAL A 23 12.07 -2.24 -4.24
N ASN A 24 12.08 -3.58 -4.32
CA ASN A 24 13.00 -4.43 -3.58
C ASN A 24 12.98 -4.19 -2.05
N ARG A 25 11.78 -4.33 -1.48
CA ARG A 25 11.56 -4.16 -0.04
C ARG A 25 10.85 -5.39 0.54
N GLY A 26 11.24 -5.76 1.76
CA GLY A 26 10.63 -6.88 2.50
C GLY A 26 9.17 -6.61 2.90
N PRO A 27 8.46 -7.63 3.43
CA PRO A 27 7.02 -7.59 3.64
C PRO A 27 6.56 -6.62 4.74
N ALA A 28 7.44 -6.15 5.62
CA ALA A 28 7.12 -5.21 6.71
C ALA A 28 5.87 -5.61 7.54
N GLY A 29 5.66 -6.92 7.75
CA GLY A 29 4.52 -7.45 8.50
C GLY A 29 3.22 -7.60 7.70
N HIS A 30 3.20 -7.25 6.41
CA HIS A 30 2.03 -7.44 5.55
C HIS A 30 1.95 -8.88 5.01
N ASN A 31 0.95 -9.65 5.47
CA ASN A 31 0.81 -11.07 5.13
C ASN A 31 0.62 -11.34 3.63
N GLY A 32 -0.16 -10.50 2.93
CA GLY A 32 -0.32 -10.60 1.47
C GLY A 32 1.01 -10.46 0.72
N ILE A 33 1.82 -9.46 1.05
CA ILE A 33 3.15 -9.25 0.46
C ILE A 33 4.11 -10.39 0.81
N LYS A 34 4.08 -10.90 2.05
CA LYS A 34 4.85 -12.08 2.43
C LYS A 34 4.51 -13.27 1.53
N SER A 35 3.21 -13.54 1.35
CA SER A 35 2.73 -14.61 0.47
C SER A 35 3.16 -14.41 -0.98
N ILE A 36 3.06 -13.19 -1.52
CA ILE A 36 3.53 -12.88 -2.88
C ILE A 36 5.01 -13.22 -3.02
N ILE A 37 5.87 -12.71 -2.13
CA ILE A 37 7.32 -12.94 -2.14
C ILE A 37 7.63 -14.45 -2.08
N GLU A 38 6.96 -15.19 -1.19
CA GLU A 38 7.13 -16.63 -1.03
C GLU A 38 6.74 -17.41 -2.30
N ASN A 39 5.69 -16.99 -3.02
CA ASN A 39 5.23 -17.67 -4.23
C ASN A 39 6.03 -17.32 -5.48
N ILE A 40 6.50 -16.07 -5.61
CA ILE A 40 7.28 -15.64 -6.79
C ILE A 40 8.79 -15.81 -6.62
N GLY A 41 9.27 -16.06 -5.39
CA GLY A 41 10.67 -16.31 -5.07
C GLY A 41 11.56 -15.07 -5.05
N THR A 42 11.00 -13.86 -5.11
CA THR A 42 11.76 -12.61 -5.07
C THR A 42 10.93 -11.46 -4.50
N GLN A 43 11.60 -10.43 -4.00
CA GLN A 43 11.00 -9.14 -3.62
C GLN A 43 11.32 -8.02 -4.61
N ASP A 44 12.00 -8.34 -5.73
CA ASP A 44 12.38 -7.40 -6.80
C ASP A 44 11.19 -7.07 -7.73
N PHE A 45 10.17 -6.47 -7.14
CA PHE A 45 8.99 -5.95 -7.82
C PHE A 45 8.60 -4.59 -7.24
N THR A 46 7.83 -3.83 -8.01
CA THR A 46 7.37 -2.50 -7.60
C THR A 46 6.16 -2.61 -6.69
N ARG A 47 6.13 -1.80 -5.64
CA ARG A 47 5.00 -1.67 -4.73
C ARG A 47 4.53 -0.24 -4.65
N ILE A 48 3.23 -0.03 -4.78
CA ILE A 48 2.56 1.23 -4.48
C ILE A 48 1.81 1.03 -3.16
N ARG A 49 2.36 1.61 -2.10
CA ARG A 49 1.85 1.51 -0.73
C ARG A 49 0.86 2.67 -0.52
N ILE A 50 -0.38 2.35 -0.22
CA ILE A 50 -1.44 3.32 0.08
C ILE A 50 -1.54 3.47 1.60
N GLY A 51 -1.30 4.67 2.11
CA GLY A 51 -1.41 4.94 3.53
C GLY A 51 -2.83 4.77 4.02
N VAL A 52 -2.98 3.93 5.05
CA VAL A 52 -4.23 3.76 5.80
C VAL A 52 -4.01 3.97 7.29
N GLY A 53 -2.78 4.30 7.70
CA GLY A 53 -2.45 4.55 9.09
C GLY A 53 -3.26 5.71 9.66
N PRO A 54 -3.73 5.60 10.91
CA PRO A 54 -4.42 6.70 11.54
C PRO A 54 -3.48 7.87 11.74
N ALA A 55 -4.05 9.09 11.76
CA ALA A 55 -3.31 10.30 12.08
C ALA A 55 -2.69 10.26 13.49
N ASP A 56 -3.32 9.50 14.41
CA ASP A 56 -2.89 9.34 15.79
C ASP A 56 -2.62 7.86 16.09
N LYS A 57 -1.34 7.51 16.23
CA LYS A 57 -0.90 6.12 16.44
C LYS A 57 -1.23 5.59 17.84
N GLU A 58 -1.56 6.46 18.79
CA GLU A 58 -1.88 6.07 20.18
C GLU A 58 -3.30 5.49 20.33
N LYS A 59 -4.14 5.59 19.29
CA LYS A 59 -5.54 5.12 19.33
C LYS A 59 -5.77 3.70 18.77
N ILE A 60 -4.72 2.96 18.39
CA ILE A 60 -4.88 1.59 17.87
C ILE A 60 -4.68 0.58 18.99
N GLU A 61 -5.75 0.16 19.66
CA GLU A 61 -5.68 -0.97 20.62
C GLU A 61 -5.39 -2.31 19.90
N ILE A 62 -5.95 -2.53 18.70
CA ILE A 62 -5.77 -3.79 17.93
C ILE A 62 -5.68 -3.51 16.42
N ILE A 63 -4.48 -3.69 15.86
CA ILE A 63 -4.17 -3.46 14.43
C ILE A 63 -5.02 -4.32 13.49
N SER A 64 -5.30 -5.58 13.84
CA SER A 64 -6.10 -6.47 12.98
C SER A 64 -7.54 -6.00 12.84
N ASN A 65 -8.11 -5.39 13.88
CA ASN A 65 -9.48 -4.87 13.83
C ASN A 65 -9.52 -3.58 12.99
N PHE A 66 -8.47 -2.78 13.06
CA PHE A 66 -8.35 -1.55 12.29
C PHE A 66 -8.40 -1.80 10.77
N VAL A 67 -7.62 -2.77 10.26
CA VAL A 67 -7.57 -3.07 8.81
C VAL A 67 -8.81 -3.78 8.26
N LEU A 68 -9.67 -4.31 9.14
CA LEU A 68 -10.93 -4.97 8.76
C LEU A 68 -12.13 -4.02 8.77
N ASN A 69 -11.98 -2.82 9.32
CA ASN A 69 -13.05 -1.83 9.36
C ASN A 69 -13.23 -1.12 8.02
N LYS A 70 -14.45 -0.64 7.77
CA LYS A 70 -14.73 0.24 6.64
C LYS A 70 -14.22 1.64 6.92
N PHE A 71 -13.66 2.28 5.91
CA PHE A 71 -13.39 3.72 5.96
C PHE A 71 -14.68 4.52 6.16
N THR A 72 -14.60 5.53 7.01
CA THR A 72 -15.60 6.57 7.17
C THR A 72 -15.64 7.48 5.93
N LYS A 73 -16.70 8.28 5.80
CA LYS A 73 -16.82 9.26 4.70
C LYS A 73 -15.70 10.30 4.72
N GLU A 74 -15.25 10.72 5.90
CA GLU A 74 -14.17 11.70 6.02
C GLU A 74 -12.82 11.10 5.65
N GLU A 75 -12.54 9.87 6.06
CA GLU A 75 -11.33 9.15 5.62
C GLU A 75 -11.34 8.95 4.10
N PHE A 76 -12.49 8.62 3.50
CA PHE A 76 -12.60 8.49 2.05
C PHE A 76 -12.28 9.78 1.30
N LYS A 77 -12.69 10.94 1.84
CA LYS A 77 -12.34 12.24 1.24
C LYS A 77 -10.83 12.49 1.26
N ILE A 78 -10.14 12.07 2.33
CA ILE A 78 -8.68 12.18 2.44
C ILE A 78 -7.98 11.15 1.54
N LEU A 79 -8.57 9.97 1.39
CA LEU A 79 -8.02 8.88 0.58
C LEU A 79 -8.15 9.16 -0.92
N GLN A 80 -9.19 9.88 -1.35
CA GLN A 80 -9.49 10.09 -2.76
C GLN A 80 -8.29 10.66 -3.57
N PRO A 81 -7.63 11.75 -3.14
CA PRO A 81 -6.43 12.25 -3.83
C PRO A 81 -5.29 11.22 -3.89
N ALA A 82 -5.14 10.39 -2.85
CA ALA A 82 -4.13 9.34 -2.81
C ALA A 82 -4.39 8.25 -3.86
N LEU A 83 -5.66 7.87 -4.05
CA LEU A 83 -6.05 6.91 -5.09
C LEU A 83 -5.82 7.47 -6.48
N ASP A 84 -6.13 8.75 -6.72
CA ASP A 84 -5.89 9.41 -8.00
C ASP A 84 -4.38 9.49 -8.31
N ASN A 85 -3.56 9.78 -7.30
CA ASN A 85 -2.10 9.74 -7.41
C ASN A 85 -1.59 8.32 -7.69
N ALA A 86 -2.15 7.31 -7.03
CA ALA A 86 -1.78 5.91 -7.27
C ALA A 86 -2.11 5.48 -8.72
N ILE A 87 -3.28 5.85 -9.24
CA ILE A 87 -3.66 5.59 -10.64
C ILE A 87 -2.68 6.27 -11.61
N THR A 88 -2.31 7.52 -11.34
CA THR A 88 -1.35 8.27 -12.15
C THR A 88 0.00 7.55 -12.17
N GLU A 89 0.46 7.08 -11.02
CA GLU A 89 1.74 6.39 -10.90
C GLU A 89 1.73 5.00 -11.53
N ILE A 90 0.64 4.23 -11.42
CA ILE A 90 0.45 2.96 -12.14
C ILE A 90 0.60 3.20 -13.64
N LYS A 91 -0.08 4.22 -14.19
CA LYS A 91 0.01 4.56 -15.62
C LYS A 91 1.44 4.95 -16.00
N ARG A 92 2.10 5.78 -15.18
CA ARG A 92 3.47 6.22 -15.42
C ARG A 92 4.41 5.02 -15.49
N LEU A 93 4.36 4.13 -14.51
CA LEU A 93 5.21 2.94 -14.42
C LEU A 93 4.92 1.93 -15.54
N ALA A 94 3.66 1.76 -15.92
CA ALA A 94 3.26 0.85 -17.00
C ALA A 94 3.55 1.40 -18.41
N SER A 95 3.78 2.70 -18.55
CA SER A 95 4.09 3.35 -19.84
C SER A 95 5.61 3.47 -20.10
N VAL A 96 6.45 3.00 -19.17
CA VAL A 96 7.90 2.94 -19.39
C VAL A 96 8.21 1.64 -20.13
N GLU A 97 8.39 1.73 -21.45
CA GLU A 97 9.03 0.69 -22.27
C GLU A 97 10.54 0.62 -22.01
#